data_AF-A0A9D0VG70-F1
#
_entry.id   AF-A0A9D0VG70-F1
#
_cell.length_a   1.000
_cell.length_b   1.000
_cell.length_c   1.000
_cell.angle_alpha   90.00
_cell.angle_beta   90.00
_cell.angle_gamma   90.00
#
_symmetry.space_group_name_H-M   'P 1'
#
loop_
_entity.id
_entity.type
_entity.pdbx_description
1 polymer ?
#
loop_
_entity_poly.entity_id
_entity_poly.type
_entity_poly.pdbx_seq_one_letter_code
_entity_poly.pdbx_strand_id
1 'polypeptide(L)'
;MRCLLPLLSLVGCHADAPISTPRARASLTRGPGVVRIATWNIETVGSVGGLEYRAAADVLSRVDADIVAIQEIASSSDEADLSTLASDLGYGWVSFAAPAFGGDRNAVISRYPVTSEAVLTSADLSGDPSADDLTRLLLRVTVDVGGVDLTVLPVHYKSGSSDTDEFRRAVETLRTLQAVRGGPGGATVVLGDFNEELADLPLFPSSFSGYPSGLPASWTLGRDLRLRFQLSGLDNDPFRVFTDPGAVILDALQLDGSEVTREASGRRLDYIVVHPSLRASPTEVYDSSDEGLGGGLPKAGAAPASSASADASDHLLVFADLTLGPATPPATPLGIADLQPGDLWVSEVMPDPSVCSDSDGEWVELENRAGQEVDLSGLHLEDESGHVGLVSAAVIADGARVILGRGGAPCGPAAIATFSSALSLNNAGDTLWVYADGTLIDQTGRWSSSTPGTSLQRDGAGWCDAITPFGSEWATPGAPNDCGG
;
A
#
# COMPACT_ATOMS: atom_id res chain seq x y z
N MET A 1 -68.71 25.40 -46.67
CA MET A 1 -68.05 24.88 -45.44
C MET A 1 -67.88 23.37 -45.58
N ARG A 2 -66.76 22.84 -45.08
CA ARG A 2 -66.15 21.50 -45.31
C ARG A 2 -65.38 21.41 -46.63
N CYS A 3 -64.17 21.96 -46.75
CA CYS A 3 -62.86 21.73 -46.08
C CYS A 3 -62.17 20.45 -46.55
N LEU A 4 -61.14 20.68 -47.37
CA LEU A 4 -60.10 19.76 -47.84
C LEU A 4 -59.13 19.35 -46.72
N LEU A 5 -58.50 18.19 -46.93
CA LEU A 5 -57.48 17.51 -46.13
C LEU A 5 -56.24 18.37 -45.81
N PRO A 6 -55.50 18.04 -44.72
CA PRO A 6 -54.06 18.25 -44.63
C PRO A 6 -53.27 16.97 -44.89
N LEU A 7 -52.13 17.13 -45.58
CA LEU A 7 -51.02 16.17 -45.61
C LEU A 7 -50.42 16.02 -44.20
N LEU A 8 -50.16 14.79 -43.75
CA LEU A 8 -49.23 14.50 -42.66
C LEU A 8 -47.94 13.90 -43.23
N SER A 9 -46.81 14.44 -42.77
CA SER A 9 -45.46 13.99 -43.11
C SER A 9 -45.16 12.60 -42.54
N LEU A 10 -44.52 11.76 -43.36
CA LEU A 10 -43.87 10.53 -42.93
C LEU A 10 -42.57 10.88 -42.21
N VAL A 11 -42.57 10.83 -40.88
CA VAL A 11 -41.35 10.72 -40.08
C VAL A 11 -40.99 9.24 -40.03
N GLY A 12 -39.91 8.86 -40.72
CA GLY A 12 -39.35 7.52 -40.62
C GLY A 12 -38.78 7.31 -39.22
N CYS A 13 -39.37 6.38 -38.47
CA CYS A 13 -38.72 5.81 -37.31
C CYS A 13 -37.48 5.05 -37.78
N HIS A 14 -36.28 5.54 -37.46
CA HIS A 14 -35.11 4.68 -37.43
C HIS A 14 -35.37 3.67 -36.32
N ALA A 15 -35.55 2.41 -36.71
CA ALA A 15 -35.46 1.33 -35.75
C ALA A 15 -34.00 1.28 -35.29
N ASP A 16 -33.77 1.56 -34.01
CA ASP A 16 -32.50 1.29 -33.36
C ASP A 16 -32.11 -0.15 -33.66
N ALA A 17 -30.90 -0.33 -34.19
CA ALA A 17 -30.33 -1.65 -34.36
C ALA A 17 -30.34 -2.34 -32.99
N PRO A 18 -30.75 -3.61 -32.90
CA PRO A 18 -30.74 -4.32 -31.63
C PRO A 18 -29.33 -4.30 -31.04
N ILE A 19 -29.25 -3.99 -29.74
CA ILE A 19 -28.04 -4.12 -28.92
C ILE A 19 -27.40 -5.45 -29.28
N SER A 20 -26.21 -5.38 -29.87
CA SER A 20 -25.47 -6.56 -30.32
C SER A 20 -25.32 -7.51 -29.14
N THR A 21 -25.65 -8.77 -29.37
CA THR A 21 -25.29 -9.88 -28.49
C THR A 21 -23.81 -9.75 -28.07
N PRO A 22 -23.46 -10.05 -26.81
CA PRO A 22 -22.08 -9.98 -26.36
C PRO A 22 -21.21 -10.81 -27.32
N ARG A 23 -20.24 -10.16 -27.96
CA ARG A 23 -19.28 -10.85 -28.82
C ARG A 23 -18.61 -11.90 -27.94
N ALA A 24 -18.63 -13.17 -28.35
CA ALA A 24 -17.94 -14.22 -27.60
C ALA A 24 -16.46 -13.81 -27.44
N ARG A 25 -16.07 -13.47 -26.22
CA ARG A 25 -14.73 -12.95 -25.92
C ARG A 25 -13.73 -14.10 -26.04
N ALA A 26 -12.69 -13.92 -26.85
CA ALA A 26 -11.54 -14.81 -26.81
C ALA A 26 -10.81 -14.57 -25.47
N SER A 27 -10.58 -15.62 -24.70
CA SER A 27 -9.86 -15.54 -23.42
C SER A 27 -8.72 -16.56 -23.40
N LEU A 28 -7.60 -16.16 -22.83
CA LEU A 28 -6.43 -17.00 -22.62
C LEU A 28 -6.66 -17.96 -21.46
N THR A 29 -6.32 -19.22 -21.67
CA THR A 29 -6.23 -20.19 -20.56
C THR A 29 -4.93 -19.97 -19.80
N ARG A 30 -5.04 -19.65 -18.50
CA ARG A 30 -3.89 -19.45 -17.61
C ARG A 30 -3.52 -20.74 -16.90
N GLY A 31 -2.24 -20.87 -16.56
CA GLY A 31 -1.79 -21.92 -15.65
C GLY A 31 -2.38 -21.73 -14.24
N PRO A 32 -2.42 -22.79 -13.41
CA PRO A 32 -2.84 -22.67 -12.02
C PRO A 32 -1.98 -21.64 -11.27
N GLY A 33 -2.62 -20.75 -10.51
CA GLY A 33 -1.93 -19.70 -9.74
C GLY A 33 -1.31 -18.57 -10.58
N VAL A 34 -1.58 -18.53 -11.89
CA VAL A 34 -1.12 -17.44 -12.77
C VAL A 34 -2.23 -16.41 -12.97
N VAL A 35 -1.92 -15.15 -12.72
CA VAL A 35 -2.80 -13.99 -12.94
C VAL A 35 -2.09 -12.96 -13.80
N ARG A 36 -2.79 -12.36 -14.76
CA ARG A 36 -2.26 -11.19 -15.48
C ARG A 36 -2.74 -9.92 -14.84
N ILE A 37 -1.78 -9.09 -14.55
CA ILE A 37 -2.00 -7.73 -14.13
C ILE A 37 -1.58 -6.80 -15.26
N ALA A 38 -2.21 -5.64 -15.31
CA ALA A 38 -1.81 -4.55 -16.18
C ALA A 38 -1.92 -3.22 -15.44
N THR A 39 -1.16 -2.24 -15.89
CA THR A 39 -1.35 -0.83 -15.54
C THR A 39 -1.47 0.00 -16.80
N TRP A 40 -2.32 1.02 -16.77
CA TRP A 40 -2.52 1.91 -17.90
C TRP A 40 -2.98 3.30 -17.47
N ASN A 41 -2.13 4.30 -17.70
CA ASN A 41 -2.59 5.67 -17.77
C ASN A 41 -3.43 5.79 -19.05
N ILE A 42 -4.74 5.98 -18.90
CA ILE A 42 -5.66 5.91 -20.05
C ILE A 42 -5.89 7.28 -20.70
N GLU A 43 -5.40 8.37 -20.12
CA GLU A 43 -5.72 9.78 -20.47
C GLU A 43 -7.21 10.12 -20.33
N THR A 44 -8.08 9.40 -21.03
CA THR A 44 -9.53 9.40 -20.88
C THR A 44 -10.10 8.09 -21.41
N VAL A 45 -11.17 7.60 -20.80
CA VAL A 45 -11.89 6.43 -21.35
C VAL A 45 -12.60 6.80 -22.66
N GLY A 46 -12.92 8.08 -22.84
CA GLY A 46 -13.81 8.57 -23.88
C GLY A 46 -15.26 8.12 -23.68
N SER A 47 -16.19 8.80 -24.36
CA SER A 47 -17.62 8.45 -24.28
C SER A 47 -17.87 7.03 -24.78
N VAL A 48 -18.80 6.28 -24.15
CA VAL A 48 -19.19 4.92 -24.59
C VAL A 48 -19.42 4.85 -26.10
N GLY A 49 -18.68 3.96 -26.77
CA GLY A 49 -18.74 3.75 -28.22
C GLY A 49 -17.92 4.74 -29.07
N GLY A 50 -17.23 5.69 -28.44
CA GLY A 50 -16.28 6.63 -29.05
C GLY A 50 -15.08 5.95 -29.70
N LEU A 51 -14.12 6.74 -30.19
CA LEU A 51 -12.89 6.18 -30.76
C LEU A 51 -12.01 5.60 -29.64
N GLU A 52 -11.71 6.42 -28.66
CA GLU A 52 -10.89 6.13 -27.48
C GLU A 52 -11.45 4.91 -26.73
N TYR A 53 -12.77 4.92 -26.44
CA TYR A 53 -13.46 3.80 -25.79
C TYR A 53 -13.31 2.48 -26.55
N ARG A 54 -13.50 2.49 -27.87
CA ARG A 54 -13.42 1.27 -28.69
C ARG A 54 -11.98 0.78 -28.82
N ALA A 55 -11.04 1.70 -28.98
CA ALA A 55 -9.62 1.40 -29.02
C ALA A 55 -9.14 0.82 -27.68
N ALA A 56 -9.57 1.40 -26.56
CA ALA A 56 -9.33 0.86 -25.22
C ALA A 56 -9.94 -0.53 -25.02
N ALA A 57 -11.17 -0.75 -25.50
CA ALA A 57 -11.79 -2.07 -25.49
C ALA A 57 -10.98 -3.10 -26.30
N ASP A 58 -10.45 -2.70 -27.46
CA ASP A 58 -9.62 -3.56 -28.31
C ASP A 58 -8.29 -3.90 -27.64
N VAL A 59 -7.59 -2.91 -27.06
CA VAL A 59 -6.34 -3.09 -26.31
C VAL A 59 -6.54 -4.03 -25.11
N LEU A 60 -7.52 -3.73 -24.25
CA LEU A 60 -7.82 -4.55 -23.06
C LEU A 60 -8.30 -5.96 -23.42
N SER A 61 -9.05 -6.10 -24.51
CA SER A 61 -9.45 -7.41 -25.03
C SER A 61 -8.25 -8.21 -25.53
N ARG A 62 -7.31 -7.55 -26.20
CA ARG A 62 -6.12 -8.18 -26.78
C ARG A 62 -5.11 -8.62 -25.72
N VAL A 63 -4.84 -7.75 -24.74
CA VAL A 63 -3.96 -8.03 -23.60
C VAL A 63 -4.58 -9.07 -22.67
N ASP A 64 -5.91 -9.07 -22.53
CA ASP A 64 -6.66 -10.03 -21.73
C ASP A 64 -6.19 -10.14 -20.27
N ALA A 65 -5.88 -9.00 -19.65
CA ALA A 65 -5.49 -8.93 -18.24
C ALA A 65 -6.65 -9.30 -17.30
N ASP A 66 -6.37 -9.94 -16.17
CA ASP A 66 -7.40 -10.29 -15.20
C ASP A 66 -7.71 -9.13 -14.24
N ILE A 67 -6.68 -8.34 -13.94
CA ILE A 67 -6.73 -7.16 -13.07
C ILE A 67 -6.00 -6.02 -13.78
N VAL A 68 -6.60 -4.83 -13.81
CA VAL A 68 -5.99 -3.65 -14.45
C VAL A 68 -6.07 -2.46 -13.49
N ALA A 69 -4.91 -1.86 -13.20
CA ALA A 69 -4.78 -0.55 -12.57
C ALA A 69 -4.91 0.53 -13.65
N ILE A 70 -5.77 1.51 -13.43
CA ILE A 70 -6.06 2.56 -14.41
C ILE A 70 -5.84 3.93 -13.76
N GLN A 71 -5.11 4.80 -14.45
CA GLN A 71 -4.86 6.19 -14.04
C GLN A 71 -5.70 7.16 -14.90
N GLU A 72 -5.68 8.47 -14.59
CA GLU A 72 -6.41 9.54 -15.32
C GLU A 72 -7.95 9.42 -15.34
N ILE A 73 -8.57 8.90 -14.27
CA ILE A 73 -10.04 8.96 -14.14
C ILE A 73 -10.45 10.34 -13.62
N ALA A 74 -10.59 11.31 -14.52
CA ALA A 74 -10.70 12.74 -14.19
C ALA A 74 -12.09 13.19 -13.71
N SER A 75 -13.16 12.46 -14.07
CA SER A 75 -14.53 12.90 -13.81
C SER A 75 -15.50 11.77 -13.49
N SER A 76 -16.67 12.08 -12.94
CA SER A 76 -17.72 11.09 -12.71
C SER A 76 -18.27 10.50 -14.02
N SER A 77 -18.10 11.20 -15.15
CA SER A 77 -18.37 10.63 -16.47
C SER A 77 -17.36 9.55 -16.80
N ASP A 78 -16.06 9.77 -16.57
CA ASP A 78 -15.03 8.76 -16.79
C ASP A 78 -15.23 7.53 -15.88
N GLU A 79 -15.71 7.71 -14.64
CA GLU A 79 -16.08 6.57 -13.78
C GLU A 79 -17.21 5.73 -14.38
N ALA A 80 -18.24 6.38 -14.92
CA ALA A 80 -19.38 5.71 -15.54
C ALA A 80 -18.98 5.01 -16.85
N ASP A 81 -18.16 5.68 -17.67
CA ASP A 81 -17.65 5.14 -18.93
C ASP A 81 -16.70 3.96 -18.65
N LEU A 82 -15.79 4.06 -17.66
CA LEU A 82 -14.93 2.96 -17.24
C LEU A 82 -15.73 1.78 -16.70
N SER A 83 -16.76 2.04 -15.89
CA SER A 83 -17.62 0.98 -15.36
C SER A 83 -18.36 0.23 -16.48
N THR A 84 -18.77 0.95 -17.52
CA THR A 84 -19.39 0.36 -18.70
C THR A 84 -18.37 -0.47 -19.49
N LEU A 85 -17.18 0.06 -19.72
CA LEU A 85 -16.09 -0.66 -20.40
C LEU A 85 -15.69 -1.93 -19.64
N ALA A 86 -15.57 -1.84 -18.32
CA ALA A 86 -15.29 -2.95 -17.43
C ALA A 86 -16.36 -4.06 -17.58
N SER A 87 -17.64 -3.67 -17.52
CA SER A 87 -18.77 -4.59 -17.70
C SER A 87 -18.78 -5.25 -19.09
N ASP A 88 -18.58 -4.47 -20.16
CA ASP A 88 -18.54 -4.96 -21.55
C ASP A 88 -17.43 -6.01 -21.75
N LEU A 89 -16.31 -5.84 -21.05
CA LEU A 89 -15.18 -6.75 -21.08
C LEU A 89 -15.30 -7.87 -20.04
N GLY A 90 -16.27 -7.84 -19.12
CA GLY A 90 -16.46 -8.88 -18.11
C GLY A 90 -15.57 -8.77 -16.87
N TYR A 91 -15.08 -7.58 -16.56
CA TYR A 91 -14.57 -7.26 -15.23
C TYR A 91 -15.76 -7.01 -14.30
N GLY A 92 -15.98 -7.91 -13.35
CA GLY A 92 -17.13 -7.85 -12.43
C GLY A 92 -16.95 -6.86 -11.29
N TRP A 93 -15.75 -6.32 -11.11
CA TRP A 93 -15.37 -5.48 -9.98
C TRP A 93 -14.64 -4.23 -10.47
N VAL A 94 -15.05 -3.08 -9.94
CA VAL A 94 -14.48 -1.77 -10.24
C VAL A 94 -14.36 -1.00 -8.93
N SER A 95 -13.14 -0.58 -8.58
CA SER A 95 -12.83 0.21 -7.39
C SER A 95 -12.19 1.53 -7.83
N PHE A 96 -12.57 2.63 -7.17
CA PHE A 96 -12.08 3.97 -7.46
C PHE A 96 -11.46 4.61 -6.22
N ALA A 97 -10.35 5.33 -6.39
CA ALA A 97 -9.88 6.26 -5.37
C ALA A 97 -10.82 7.47 -5.31
N ALA A 98 -10.91 8.13 -4.14
CA ALA A 98 -11.61 9.40 -4.07
C ALA A 98 -10.77 10.52 -4.71
N PRO A 99 -11.39 11.56 -5.30
CA PRO A 99 -10.66 12.66 -5.91
C PRO A 99 -9.87 13.46 -4.85
N ALA A 100 -8.69 13.96 -5.23
CA ALA A 100 -7.89 14.90 -4.45
C ALA A 100 -7.47 16.09 -5.32
N PHE A 101 -6.22 16.56 -5.21
CA PHE A 101 -5.74 17.69 -6.00
C PHE A 101 -5.84 17.39 -7.50
N GLY A 102 -6.47 18.28 -8.26
CA GLY A 102 -6.61 18.15 -9.72
C GLY A 102 -7.80 17.31 -10.18
N GLY A 103 -8.33 16.41 -9.33
CA GLY A 103 -9.53 15.63 -9.61
C GLY A 103 -9.27 14.22 -10.16
N ASP A 104 -8.13 13.98 -10.82
CA ASP A 104 -7.77 12.65 -11.31
C ASP A 104 -7.64 11.66 -10.17
N ARG A 105 -8.04 10.42 -10.46
CA ARG A 105 -7.99 9.32 -9.50
C ARG A 105 -7.52 8.03 -10.13
N ASN A 106 -7.01 7.15 -9.28
CA ASN A 106 -6.69 5.78 -9.65
C ASN A 106 -7.96 4.91 -9.61
N ALA A 107 -7.99 3.87 -10.43
CA ALA A 107 -9.00 2.82 -10.40
C ALA A 107 -8.36 1.44 -10.52
N VAL A 108 -9.09 0.41 -10.09
CA VAL A 108 -8.78 -1.01 -10.35
C VAL A 108 -10.02 -1.67 -10.91
N ILE A 109 -9.87 -2.35 -12.05
CA ILE A 109 -10.89 -3.25 -12.60
C ILE A 109 -10.41 -4.71 -12.47
N SER A 110 -11.29 -5.62 -12.06
CA SER A 110 -10.91 -7.02 -11.79
C SER A 110 -12.00 -8.00 -12.23
N ARG A 111 -11.55 -9.15 -12.77
CA ARG A 111 -12.41 -10.33 -13.01
C ARG A 111 -12.53 -11.21 -11.77
N TYR A 112 -11.57 -11.11 -10.87
CA TYR A 112 -11.57 -11.81 -9.59
C TYR A 112 -12.27 -11.00 -8.50
N PRO A 113 -12.88 -11.64 -7.49
CA PRO A 113 -13.52 -10.95 -6.39
C PRO A 113 -12.62 -9.95 -5.68
N VAL A 114 -13.11 -8.73 -5.48
CA VAL A 114 -12.49 -7.77 -4.55
C VAL A 114 -13.01 -8.07 -3.15
N THR A 115 -12.11 -8.44 -2.24
CA THR A 115 -12.44 -8.82 -0.85
C THR A 115 -12.32 -7.65 0.12
N SER A 116 -11.48 -6.67 -0.20
CA SER A 116 -11.33 -5.44 0.58
C SER A 116 -10.87 -4.29 -0.30
N GLU A 117 -11.30 -3.08 0.01
CA GLU A 117 -10.82 -1.84 -0.61
C GLU A 117 -10.65 -0.75 0.45
N ALA A 118 -9.65 0.11 0.27
CA ALA A 118 -9.40 1.26 1.13
C ALA A 118 -8.87 2.43 0.30
N VAL A 119 -9.45 3.62 0.50
CA VAL A 119 -8.89 4.88 0.03
C VAL A 119 -8.10 5.49 1.18
N LEU A 120 -6.80 5.65 1.00
CA LEU A 120 -5.86 6.06 2.02
C LEU A 120 -5.50 7.54 1.82
N THR A 121 -5.80 8.35 2.84
CA THR A 121 -5.43 9.76 2.90
C THR A 121 -4.05 9.95 3.51
N SER A 122 -3.50 11.16 3.37
CA SER A 122 -2.26 11.56 4.06
C SER A 122 -2.39 11.37 5.58
N ALA A 123 -3.57 11.63 6.15
CA ALA A 123 -3.86 11.46 7.57
C ALA A 123 -3.88 9.98 7.99
N ASP A 124 -4.50 9.10 7.19
CA ASP A 124 -4.53 7.65 7.48
C ASP A 124 -3.13 7.04 7.48
N LEU A 125 -2.27 7.50 6.55
CA LEU A 125 -0.92 6.97 6.37
C LEU A 125 0.10 7.52 7.39
N SER A 126 -0.11 8.75 7.87
CA SER A 126 0.79 9.41 8.81
C SER A 126 0.36 9.31 10.27
N GLY A 127 -0.92 9.05 10.54
CA GLY A 127 -1.54 9.25 11.84
C GLY A 127 -1.68 10.73 12.24
N ASP A 128 -1.40 11.68 11.33
CA ASP A 128 -1.48 13.12 11.57
C ASP A 128 -2.72 13.70 10.85
N PRO A 129 -3.76 14.14 11.58
CA PRO A 129 -4.99 14.68 10.98
C PRO A 129 -4.79 16.00 10.22
N SER A 130 -3.62 16.63 10.35
CA SER A 130 -3.27 17.86 9.61
C SER A 130 -2.51 17.59 8.32
N ALA A 131 -2.15 16.33 8.02
CA ALA A 131 -1.43 15.98 6.81
C ALA A 131 -2.31 16.16 5.57
N ASP A 132 -1.78 16.84 4.56
CA ASP A 132 -2.39 17.04 3.24
C ASP A 132 -1.25 17.08 2.20
N ASP A 133 -0.59 15.94 2.00
CA ASP A 133 0.68 15.87 1.26
C ASP A 133 0.71 14.95 0.02
N LEU A 134 -0.41 14.29 -0.29
CA LEU A 134 -0.62 13.50 -1.50
C LEU A 134 -1.21 14.33 -2.65
N THR A 135 -0.75 14.13 -3.90
CA THR A 135 -1.44 14.70 -5.07
C THR A 135 -2.72 13.95 -5.36
N ARG A 136 -2.64 12.62 -5.34
CA ARG A 136 -3.75 11.69 -5.55
C ARG A 136 -3.83 10.75 -4.36
N LEU A 137 -5.04 10.48 -3.89
CA LEU A 137 -5.22 9.51 -2.81
C LEU A 137 -4.81 8.12 -3.30
N LEU A 138 -4.24 7.33 -2.39
CA LEU A 138 -3.85 5.96 -2.69
C LEU A 138 -5.07 5.05 -2.55
N LEU A 139 -5.31 4.22 -3.56
CA LEU A 139 -6.30 3.16 -3.50
C LEU A 139 -5.56 1.85 -3.19
N ARG A 140 -6.02 1.09 -2.21
CA ARG A 140 -5.54 -0.26 -1.91
C ARG A 140 -6.67 -1.24 -2.09
N VAL A 141 -6.51 -2.19 -3.01
CA VAL A 141 -7.52 -3.22 -3.31
C VAL A 141 -6.95 -4.59 -3.01
N THR A 142 -7.69 -5.44 -2.31
CA THR A 142 -7.35 -6.85 -2.13
C THR A 142 -8.24 -7.69 -3.03
N VAL A 143 -7.63 -8.53 -3.85
CA VAL A 143 -8.30 -9.36 -4.84
C VAL A 143 -8.05 -10.83 -4.53
N ASP A 144 -9.12 -11.63 -4.41
CA ASP A 144 -9.04 -13.07 -4.19
C ASP A 144 -8.80 -13.80 -5.52
N VAL A 145 -7.55 -14.23 -5.74
CA VAL A 145 -7.13 -14.99 -6.90
C VAL A 145 -7.03 -16.47 -6.53
N GLY A 146 -8.16 -17.16 -6.57
CA GLY A 146 -8.21 -18.61 -6.35
C GLY A 146 -7.82 -19.03 -4.93
N GLY A 147 -8.19 -18.24 -3.92
CA GLY A 147 -7.88 -18.44 -2.51
C GLY A 147 -6.63 -17.70 -2.03
N VAL A 148 -5.96 -16.94 -2.91
CA VAL A 148 -4.80 -16.12 -2.56
C VAL A 148 -5.20 -14.65 -2.61
N ASP A 149 -5.04 -13.94 -1.49
CA ASP A 149 -5.21 -12.50 -1.46
C ASP A 149 -4.02 -11.79 -2.12
N LEU A 150 -4.28 -11.11 -3.24
CA LEU A 150 -3.34 -10.22 -3.92
C LEU A 150 -3.70 -8.77 -3.61
N THR A 151 -2.79 -8.05 -2.96
CA THR A 151 -2.91 -6.60 -2.73
C THR A 151 -2.44 -5.84 -3.97
N VAL A 152 -3.29 -4.97 -4.49
CA VAL A 152 -3.08 -4.14 -5.68
C VAL A 152 -3.11 -2.67 -5.27
N LEU A 153 -2.01 -1.96 -5.53
CA LEU A 153 -1.82 -0.54 -5.23
C LEU A 153 -1.55 0.23 -6.53
N PRO A 154 -2.59 0.74 -7.23
CA PRO A 154 -2.40 1.64 -8.35
C PRO A 154 -1.76 2.96 -7.88
N VAL A 155 -0.75 3.43 -8.61
CA VAL A 155 -0.11 4.74 -8.37
C VAL A 155 -0.19 5.64 -9.59
N HIS A 156 -0.21 6.94 -9.32
CA HIS A 156 -0.09 7.98 -10.35
C HIS A 156 0.60 9.19 -9.74
N TYR A 157 1.93 9.18 -9.72
CA TYR A 157 2.72 10.21 -9.03
C TYR A 157 2.72 11.53 -9.79
N LYS A 158 3.11 12.60 -9.09
CA LYS A 158 3.12 13.95 -9.63
C LYS A 158 4.00 14.07 -10.89
N SER A 159 3.40 14.44 -12.01
CA SER A 159 4.12 14.77 -13.24
C SER A 159 4.91 16.08 -13.16
N GLY A 160 5.87 16.27 -14.07
CA GLY A 160 6.72 17.46 -14.15
C GLY A 160 8.13 17.22 -13.62
N SER A 161 9.03 18.16 -13.90
CA SER A 161 10.47 18.05 -13.61
C SER A 161 11.02 19.23 -12.79
N SER A 162 10.13 20.01 -12.16
CA SER A 162 10.59 21.01 -11.19
C SER A 162 10.87 20.36 -9.84
N ASP A 163 11.72 21.00 -9.02
CA ASP A 163 11.95 20.60 -7.62
C ASP A 163 10.64 20.40 -6.84
N THR A 164 9.59 21.16 -7.16
CA THR A 164 8.26 21.01 -6.53
C THR A 164 7.54 19.74 -6.97
N ASP A 165 7.68 19.34 -8.23
CA ASP A 165 7.08 18.11 -8.75
C ASP A 165 7.84 16.89 -8.21
N GLU A 166 9.17 16.93 -8.27
CA GLU A 166 10.08 15.92 -7.70
C GLU A 166 9.88 15.73 -6.19
N PHE A 167 9.76 16.81 -5.41
CA PHE A 167 9.51 16.73 -3.99
C PHE A 167 8.16 16.08 -3.66
N ARG A 168 7.12 16.36 -4.46
CA ARG A 168 5.82 15.68 -4.30
C ARG A 168 5.93 14.20 -4.62
N ARG A 169 6.64 13.81 -5.67
CA ARG A 169 6.92 12.39 -5.98
C ARG A 169 7.68 11.69 -4.85
N ALA A 170 8.68 12.35 -4.26
CA ALA A 170 9.42 11.83 -3.11
C ALA A 170 8.52 11.56 -1.90
N VAL A 171 7.56 12.45 -1.63
CA VAL A 171 6.57 12.25 -0.55
C VAL A 171 5.59 11.13 -0.91
N GLU A 172 5.06 11.12 -2.14
CA GLU A 172 4.11 10.11 -2.61
C GLU A 172 4.70 8.70 -2.61
N THR A 173 5.99 8.54 -2.93
CA THR A 173 6.64 7.22 -2.87
C THR A 173 6.76 6.72 -1.42
N LEU A 174 7.03 7.62 -0.46
CA LEU A 174 7.08 7.28 0.97
C LEU A 174 5.69 6.95 1.52
N ARG A 175 4.66 7.68 1.09
CA ARG A 175 3.25 7.37 1.39
C ARG A 175 2.84 6.03 0.79
N THR A 176 3.34 5.69 -0.40
CA THR A 176 3.13 4.38 -1.02
C THR A 176 3.76 3.26 -0.20
N LEU A 177 4.99 3.44 0.29
CA LEU A 177 5.63 2.48 1.18
C LEU A 177 4.83 2.27 2.48
N GLN A 178 4.25 3.34 3.05
CA GLN A 178 3.36 3.23 4.21
C GLN A 178 2.07 2.48 3.87
N ALA A 179 1.49 2.71 2.69
CA ALA A 179 0.32 1.97 2.22
C ALA A 179 0.58 0.47 2.04
N VAL A 180 1.78 0.12 1.55
CA VAL A 180 2.26 -1.27 1.46
C VAL A 180 2.40 -1.87 2.87
N ARG A 181 3.08 -1.18 3.79
CA ARG A 181 3.36 -1.69 5.16
C ARG A 181 2.12 -1.79 6.04
N GLY A 182 1.14 -0.90 5.87
CA GLY A 182 -0.14 -0.95 6.60
C GLY A 182 -1.17 -1.89 5.97
N GLY A 183 -0.78 -2.68 4.95
CA GLY A 183 -1.63 -3.68 4.30
C GLY A 183 -1.55 -5.05 4.98
N PRO A 184 -2.28 -6.06 4.47
CA PRO A 184 -2.28 -7.42 5.04
C PRO A 184 -0.92 -8.16 4.90
N GLY A 185 0.09 -7.53 4.29
CA GLY A 185 1.38 -8.17 3.98
C GLY A 185 1.28 -9.19 2.84
N GLY A 186 2.41 -9.81 2.47
CA GLY A 186 2.43 -10.92 1.52
C GLY A 186 2.41 -10.50 0.03
N ALA A 187 1.51 -11.07 -0.76
CA ALA A 187 1.44 -10.87 -2.21
C ALA A 187 0.95 -9.46 -2.54
N THR A 188 1.88 -8.54 -2.75
CA THR A 188 1.58 -7.13 -3.06
C THR A 188 2.21 -6.69 -4.38
N VAL A 189 1.43 -5.96 -5.18
CA VAL A 189 1.91 -5.26 -6.37
C VAL A 189 1.59 -3.76 -6.29
N VAL A 190 2.60 -2.94 -6.56
CA VAL A 190 2.47 -1.50 -6.83
C VAL A 190 2.68 -1.31 -8.32
N LEU A 191 1.73 -0.67 -9.00
CA LEU A 191 1.79 -0.52 -10.46
C LEU A 191 1.12 0.77 -10.89
N GLY A 192 1.63 1.44 -11.92
CA GLY A 192 1.12 2.75 -12.27
C GLY A 192 2.09 3.62 -13.04
N ASP A 193 1.66 4.86 -13.22
CA ASP A 193 2.46 5.95 -13.77
C ASP A 193 3.26 6.61 -12.64
N PHE A 194 4.57 6.33 -12.61
CA PHE A 194 5.49 6.89 -11.61
C PHE A 194 5.92 8.31 -12.01
N ASN A 195 5.63 8.72 -13.25
CA ASN A 195 6.05 9.97 -13.87
C ASN A 195 7.57 10.20 -13.85
N GLU A 196 8.38 9.17 -13.55
CA GLU A 196 9.84 9.21 -13.52
C GLU A 196 10.46 8.03 -14.27
N GLU A 197 11.70 8.17 -14.72
CA GLU A 197 12.45 7.14 -15.43
C GLU A 197 13.68 6.69 -14.63
N LEU A 198 13.92 5.37 -14.57
CA LEU A 198 15.10 4.81 -13.89
C LEU A 198 16.42 5.33 -14.48
N ALA A 199 16.44 5.62 -15.79
CA ALA A 199 17.62 6.12 -16.49
C ALA A 199 18.01 7.56 -16.12
N ASP A 200 17.08 8.34 -15.54
CA ASP A 200 17.33 9.71 -15.11
C ASP A 200 17.99 9.80 -13.73
N LEU A 201 18.12 8.67 -13.02
CA LEU A 201 18.71 8.63 -11.69
C LEU A 201 20.26 8.70 -11.71
N PRO A 202 20.89 9.31 -10.68
CA PRO A 202 20.27 10.04 -9.58
C PRO A 202 19.80 11.44 -9.99
N LEU A 203 18.65 11.88 -9.45
CA LEU A 203 18.14 13.23 -9.67
C LEU A 203 18.97 14.30 -8.93
N PHE A 204 18.80 15.57 -9.33
CA PHE A 204 19.39 16.72 -8.67
C PHE A 204 18.31 17.72 -8.21
N PRO A 205 18.22 18.04 -6.91
CA PRO A 205 19.07 17.56 -5.83
C PRO A 205 18.81 16.07 -5.53
N SER A 206 19.83 15.32 -5.11
CA SER A 206 19.66 13.89 -4.77
C SER A 206 18.82 13.67 -3.51
N SER A 207 18.71 14.70 -2.69
CA SER A 207 17.83 14.74 -1.53
C SER A 207 17.38 16.16 -1.26
N PHE A 208 16.13 16.34 -0.88
CA PHE A 208 15.60 17.61 -0.43
C PHE A 208 15.93 17.82 1.05
N SER A 209 16.53 18.97 1.37
CA SER A 209 16.81 19.42 2.74
C SER A 209 16.05 20.71 3.11
N GLY A 210 15.15 21.15 2.24
CA GLY A 210 14.33 22.34 2.41
C GLY A 210 13.17 22.33 1.42
N TYR A 211 12.03 22.93 1.79
CA TYR A 211 10.84 22.92 0.95
C TYR A 211 11.11 23.68 -0.36
N PRO A 212 10.76 23.11 -1.52
CA PRO A 212 10.79 23.85 -2.78
C PRO A 212 9.69 24.92 -2.79
N SER A 213 9.88 25.96 -3.62
CA SER A 213 8.89 27.01 -3.79
C SER A 213 7.76 26.58 -4.73
N GLY A 214 6.52 26.94 -4.41
CA GLY A 214 5.37 26.71 -5.31
C GLY A 214 4.55 25.45 -5.00
N LEU A 215 4.74 24.86 -3.82
CA LEU A 215 3.80 23.86 -3.31
C LEU A 215 2.37 24.43 -3.20
N PRO A 216 1.33 23.58 -3.37
CA PRO A 216 -0.06 24.02 -3.18
C PRO A 216 -0.26 24.64 -1.79
N ALA A 217 -1.14 25.64 -1.70
CA ALA A 217 -1.30 26.41 -0.46
C ALA A 217 -1.85 25.59 0.72
N SER A 218 -2.62 24.53 0.46
CA SER A 218 -3.10 23.60 1.50
C SER A 218 -2.09 22.51 1.84
N TRP A 219 -1.03 22.37 1.03
CA TRP A 219 -0.11 21.25 1.13
C TRP A 219 0.61 21.27 2.49
N THR A 220 0.47 20.19 3.25
CA THR A 220 0.99 20.09 4.61
C THR A 220 1.59 18.72 4.84
N LEU A 221 2.93 18.66 5.02
CA LEU A 221 3.62 17.41 5.32
C LEU A 221 3.22 16.89 6.71
N GLY A 222 2.78 15.63 6.77
CA GLY A 222 2.49 14.93 8.02
C GLY A 222 3.70 14.90 8.95
N ARG A 223 3.43 14.89 10.27
CA ARG A 223 4.46 14.98 11.32
C ARG A 223 5.59 13.97 11.15
N ASP A 224 5.26 12.75 10.75
CA ASP A 224 6.19 11.65 10.52
C ASP A 224 7.26 12.01 9.45
N LEU A 225 6.82 12.44 8.27
CA LEU A 225 7.71 12.82 7.19
C LEU A 225 8.35 14.19 7.43
N ARG A 226 7.68 15.10 8.15
CA ARG A 226 8.25 16.38 8.56
C ARG A 226 9.46 16.19 9.48
N LEU A 227 9.39 15.26 10.43
CA LEU A 227 10.52 14.91 11.29
C LEU A 227 11.67 14.31 10.47
N ARG A 228 11.38 13.33 9.61
CA ARG A 228 12.39 12.76 8.69
C ARG A 228 13.04 13.85 7.83
N PHE A 229 12.24 14.75 7.27
CA PHE A 229 12.70 15.83 6.42
C PHE A 229 13.64 16.79 7.16
N GLN A 230 13.35 17.11 8.42
CA GLN A 230 14.18 17.97 9.26
C GLN A 230 15.48 17.31 9.71
N LEU A 231 15.48 15.98 9.92
CA LEU A 231 16.63 15.25 10.44
C LEU A 231 17.59 14.81 9.33
N SER A 232 17.08 14.26 8.23
CA SER A 232 17.86 13.58 7.20
C SER A 232 17.54 14.02 5.77
N GLY A 233 16.56 14.91 5.59
CA GLY A 233 16.01 15.22 4.28
C GLY A 233 15.09 14.11 3.73
N LEU A 234 14.51 14.37 2.56
CA LEU A 234 13.75 13.39 1.78
C LEU A 234 14.54 13.02 0.53
N ASP A 235 14.61 11.74 0.25
CA ASP A 235 15.30 11.23 -0.93
C ASP A 235 14.58 11.62 -2.21
N ASN A 236 15.32 12.04 -3.22
CA ASN A 236 14.77 12.38 -4.53
C ASN A 236 14.99 11.23 -5.54
N ASP A 237 14.70 10.01 -5.10
CA ASP A 237 14.67 8.83 -5.95
C ASP A 237 13.35 8.10 -5.66
N PRO A 238 12.34 8.19 -6.55
CA PRO A 238 11.05 7.59 -6.31
C PRO A 238 11.11 6.05 -6.33
N PHE A 239 12.21 5.45 -6.79
CA PHE A 239 12.37 4.01 -6.91
C PHE A 239 13.14 3.39 -5.72
N ARG A 240 13.95 4.18 -5.01
CA ARG A 240 14.78 3.67 -3.90
C ARG A 240 13.96 2.98 -2.81
N VAL A 241 12.75 3.46 -2.52
CA VAL A 241 11.88 2.86 -1.48
C VAL A 241 11.48 1.42 -1.77
N PHE A 242 11.59 0.96 -3.02
CA PHE A 242 11.27 -0.42 -3.38
C PHE A 242 12.46 -1.37 -3.23
N THR A 243 13.68 -0.84 -3.10
CA THR A 243 14.89 -1.67 -2.89
C THR A 243 14.98 -2.31 -1.50
N ASP A 244 14.22 -1.79 -0.52
CA ASP A 244 14.09 -2.29 0.85
C ASP A 244 12.60 -2.25 1.23
N PRO A 245 11.86 -3.38 1.15
CA PRO A 245 12.27 -4.73 1.58
C PRO A 245 12.66 -5.72 0.46
N GLY A 246 13.25 -5.24 -0.65
CA GLY A 246 13.71 -6.09 -1.76
C GLY A 246 12.67 -6.36 -2.84
N ALA A 247 11.65 -5.50 -2.98
CA ALA A 247 10.70 -5.57 -4.08
C ALA A 247 11.42 -5.44 -5.44
N VAL A 248 10.80 -6.02 -6.46
CA VAL A 248 11.39 -6.10 -7.81
C VAL A 248 10.59 -5.23 -8.75
N ILE A 249 11.26 -4.25 -9.35
CA ILE A 249 10.71 -3.50 -10.49
C ILE A 249 10.84 -4.40 -11.72
N LEU A 250 9.71 -4.71 -12.36
CA LEU A 250 9.68 -5.60 -13.52
C LEU A 250 10.21 -4.87 -14.75
N ASP A 251 10.99 -5.57 -15.56
CA ASP A 251 11.56 -5.04 -16.79
C ASP A 251 10.66 -5.34 -17.99
N ALA A 252 9.86 -4.35 -18.41
CA ALA A 252 8.89 -4.50 -19.49
C ALA A 252 9.42 -3.80 -20.76
N LEU A 253 9.31 -4.49 -21.89
CA LEU A 253 9.68 -3.98 -23.20
C LEU A 253 8.52 -4.18 -24.18
N GLN A 254 8.46 -3.31 -25.18
CA GLN A 254 7.71 -3.51 -26.42
C GLN A 254 8.35 -4.65 -27.23
N LEU A 255 7.66 -5.16 -28.25
CA LEU A 255 8.18 -6.28 -29.05
C LEU A 255 9.32 -5.85 -29.98
N ASP A 256 9.40 -4.57 -30.32
CA ASP A 256 10.52 -3.97 -31.03
C ASP A 256 11.78 -3.75 -30.14
N GLY A 257 11.65 -3.95 -28.82
CA GLY A 257 12.70 -3.80 -27.82
C GLY A 257 12.75 -2.42 -27.15
N SER A 258 11.82 -1.52 -27.45
CA SER A 258 11.66 -0.22 -26.78
C SER A 258 11.16 -0.40 -25.35
N GLU A 259 11.66 0.44 -24.43
CA GLU A 259 11.16 0.51 -23.04
C GLU A 259 10.14 1.64 -22.83
N VAL A 260 9.87 2.43 -23.88
CA VAL A 260 9.02 3.61 -23.81
C VAL A 260 7.59 3.22 -23.48
N THR A 261 6.99 3.88 -22.49
CA THR A 261 5.56 3.73 -22.16
C THR A 261 4.76 4.98 -22.52
N ARG A 262 5.42 6.11 -22.78
CA ARG A 262 4.80 7.33 -23.28
C ARG A 262 5.53 7.87 -24.50
N GLU A 263 5.03 7.55 -25.69
CA GLU A 263 5.69 7.81 -26.97
C GLU A 263 6.04 9.29 -27.19
N ALA A 264 5.12 10.19 -26.86
CA ALA A 264 5.30 11.62 -27.06
C ALA A 264 6.51 12.21 -26.32
N SER A 265 6.88 11.61 -25.18
CA SER A 265 8.09 11.98 -24.42
C SER A 265 9.29 11.08 -24.72
N GLY A 266 9.08 9.88 -25.27
CA GLY A 266 10.13 8.87 -25.44
C GLY A 266 10.65 8.31 -24.12
N ARG A 267 9.84 8.34 -23.05
CA ARG A 267 10.23 7.94 -21.69
C ARG A 267 9.46 6.72 -21.23
N ARG A 268 10.07 5.95 -20.33
CA ARG A 268 9.43 4.90 -19.52
C ARG A 268 8.92 5.49 -18.21
N LEU A 269 7.61 5.66 -18.10
CA LEU A 269 6.94 6.25 -16.92
C LEU A 269 6.09 5.24 -16.15
N ASP A 270 5.68 4.16 -16.81
CA ASP A 270 4.76 3.17 -16.26
C ASP A 270 5.52 1.92 -15.79
N TYR A 271 5.31 1.53 -14.53
CA TYR A 271 6.05 0.44 -13.90
C TYR A 271 5.13 -0.54 -13.18
N ILE A 272 5.63 -1.76 -13.04
CA ILE A 272 5.07 -2.78 -12.16
C ILE A 272 6.16 -3.16 -11.17
N VAL A 273 5.86 -3.05 -9.88
CA VAL A 273 6.76 -3.39 -8.77
C VAL A 273 6.10 -4.47 -7.93
N VAL A 274 6.79 -5.59 -7.78
CA VAL A 274 6.24 -6.78 -7.11
C VAL A 274 6.99 -7.11 -5.83
N HIS A 275 6.24 -7.51 -4.80
CA HIS A 275 6.79 -8.04 -3.57
C HIS A 275 7.58 -9.36 -3.82
N PRO A 276 8.65 -9.67 -3.06
CA PRO A 276 9.49 -10.87 -3.26
C PRO A 276 8.77 -12.22 -3.21
N SER A 277 7.58 -12.27 -2.60
CA SER A 277 6.72 -13.46 -2.58
C SER A 277 6.11 -13.79 -3.95
N LEU A 278 6.06 -12.81 -4.86
CA LEU A 278 5.56 -12.97 -6.21
C LEU A 278 6.69 -13.42 -7.15
N ARG A 279 6.35 -14.27 -8.12
CA ARG A 279 7.23 -14.57 -9.26
C ARG A 279 6.58 -13.96 -10.49
N ALA A 280 7.32 -13.11 -11.20
CA ALA A 280 6.87 -12.50 -12.43
C ALA A 280 7.83 -12.89 -13.56
N SER A 281 7.31 -13.35 -14.70
CA SER A 281 8.01 -13.44 -15.99
C SER A 281 7.12 -14.18 -17.00
N PRO A 282 6.96 -13.70 -18.25
CA PRO A 282 7.45 -12.43 -18.83
C PRO A 282 6.60 -11.18 -18.50
N THR A 283 7.12 -10.01 -18.87
CA THR A 283 6.52 -8.66 -18.75
C THR A 283 6.64 -7.92 -20.08
N GLU A 284 5.65 -7.10 -20.45
CA GLU A 284 5.56 -6.49 -21.77
C GLU A 284 4.88 -5.11 -21.72
N VAL A 285 5.36 -4.19 -22.55
CA VAL A 285 4.66 -2.94 -22.90
C VAL A 285 3.90 -3.20 -24.20
N TYR A 286 2.58 -3.09 -24.18
CA TYR A 286 1.75 -3.42 -25.34
C TYR A 286 1.64 -2.23 -26.31
N ASP A 287 2.26 -2.37 -27.48
CA ASP A 287 1.97 -1.56 -28.64
C ASP A 287 1.26 -2.38 -29.73
N SER A 288 0.09 -1.92 -30.17
CA SER A 288 -0.62 -2.51 -31.30
C SER A 288 0.13 -2.40 -32.64
N SER A 289 1.06 -1.45 -32.77
CA SER A 289 1.87 -1.28 -33.98
C SER A 289 2.90 -2.41 -34.15
N ASP A 290 3.27 -3.05 -33.04
CA ASP A 290 4.19 -4.17 -32.94
C ASP A 290 3.55 -5.54 -33.24
N GLU A 291 2.23 -5.59 -33.45
CA GLU A 291 1.52 -6.83 -33.77
C GLU A 291 2.10 -7.49 -35.04
N GLY A 292 2.53 -8.75 -34.89
CA GLY A 292 3.21 -9.52 -35.94
C GLY A 292 4.72 -9.64 -35.77
N LEU A 293 5.32 -8.88 -34.84
CA LEU A 293 6.67 -9.16 -34.35
C LEU A 293 6.67 -10.43 -33.48
N GLY A 294 7.79 -11.14 -33.47
CA GLY A 294 7.93 -12.39 -32.73
C GLY A 294 8.33 -12.15 -31.27
N GLY A 295 7.75 -12.92 -30.35
CA GLY A 295 8.06 -12.83 -28.92
C GLY A 295 6.86 -12.38 -28.10
N GLY A 296 7.13 -11.86 -26.90
CA GLY A 296 6.13 -11.33 -26.00
C GLY A 296 5.28 -12.36 -25.27
N LEU A 297 4.37 -11.84 -24.45
CA LEU A 297 3.34 -12.59 -23.77
C LEU A 297 2.23 -13.02 -24.74
N PRO A 298 1.57 -14.17 -24.51
CA PRO A 298 0.42 -14.58 -25.30
C PRO A 298 -0.69 -13.53 -25.26
N LYS A 299 -1.33 -13.28 -26.40
CA LYS A 299 -2.42 -12.30 -26.56
C LYS A 299 -3.69 -12.98 -27.06
N ALA A 300 -4.85 -12.50 -26.62
CA ALA A 300 -6.13 -13.10 -26.97
C ALA A 300 -6.64 -12.64 -28.34
N GLY A 301 -7.38 -13.51 -29.04
CA GLY A 301 -8.10 -13.13 -30.25
C GLY A 301 -7.21 -12.69 -31.42
N ALA A 302 -7.79 -11.92 -32.32
CA ALA A 302 -7.08 -11.33 -33.45
C ALA A 302 -6.42 -10.00 -33.04
N ALA A 303 -5.32 -9.66 -33.71
CA ALA A 303 -4.69 -8.35 -33.55
C ALA A 303 -5.68 -7.22 -33.90
N PRO A 304 -5.75 -6.14 -33.10
CA PRO A 304 -6.54 -4.97 -33.43
C PRO A 304 -5.88 -4.16 -34.56
N ALA A 305 -6.43 -2.99 -34.89
CA ALA A 305 -5.76 -2.05 -35.79
C ALA A 305 -4.40 -1.63 -35.20
N SER A 306 -3.41 -1.37 -36.05
CA SER A 306 -2.08 -0.94 -35.61
C SER A 306 -2.04 0.44 -34.94
N SER A 307 -3.14 1.20 -35.03
CA SER A 307 -3.32 2.47 -34.34
C SER A 307 -4.02 2.33 -32.99
N ALA A 308 -4.48 1.14 -32.61
CA ALA A 308 -5.38 0.98 -31.46
C ALA A 308 -4.77 1.46 -30.15
N SER A 309 -3.46 1.27 -29.91
CA SER A 309 -2.81 1.83 -28.72
C SER A 309 -2.82 3.36 -28.74
N ALA A 310 -2.39 3.98 -29.85
CA ALA A 310 -2.32 5.44 -30.00
C ALA A 310 -3.70 6.13 -30.09
N ASP A 311 -4.72 5.44 -30.60
CA ASP A 311 -6.10 5.92 -30.62
C ASP A 311 -6.76 5.83 -29.23
N ALA A 312 -6.23 5.00 -28.33
CA ALA A 312 -6.80 4.79 -27.01
C ALA A 312 -6.21 5.69 -25.92
N SER A 313 -4.91 5.97 -25.97
CA SER A 313 -4.21 6.76 -24.96
C SER A 313 -2.85 7.26 -25.47
N ASP A 314 -2.34 8.34 -24.86
CA ASP A 314 -0.95 8.79 -25.05
C ASP A 314 0.09 7.95 -24.27
N HIS A 315 -0.36 7.00 -23.44
CA HIS A 315 0.48 5.96 -22.82
C HIS A 315 0.15 4.57 -23.36
N LEU A 316 1.17 3.71 -23.36
CA LEU A 316 1.07 2.29 -23.66
C LEU A 316 0.81 1.49 -22.39
N LEU A 317 -0.03 0.46 -22.51
CA LEU A 317 -0.37 -0.42 -21.39
C LEU A 317 0.81 -1.34 -21.05
N VAL A 318 1.17 -1.44 -19.77
CA VAL A 318 2.23 -2.34 -19.28
C VAL A 318 1.59 -3.52 -18.55
N PHE A 319 2.00 -4.75 -18.86
CA PHE A 319 1.40 -5.95 -18.28
C PHE A 319 2.39 -7.08 -17.98
N ALA A 320 1.99 -7.95 -17.05
CA ALA A 320 2.80 -9.04 -16.55
C ALA A 320 1.93 -10.24 -16.19
N ASP A 321 2.45 -11.45 -16.42
CA ASP A 321 1.91 -12.66 -15.78
C ASP A 321 2.63 -12.89 -14.44
N LEU A 322 1.87 -12.86 -13.34
CA LEU A 322 2.33 -13.16 -12.00
C LEU A 322 1.94 -14.59 -11.63
N THR A 323 2.90 -15.34 -11.11
CA THR A 323 2.64 -16.59 -10.40
C THR A 323 2.54 -16.29 -8.92
N LEU A 324 1.35 -16.50 -8.37
CA LEU A 324 1.10 -16.49 -6.95
C LEU A 324 1.63 -17.78 -6.34
N GLY A 325 2.28 -17.69 -5.17
CA GLY A 325 2.56 -18.89 -4.38
C GLY A 325 1.27 -19.66 -4.05
N PRO A 326 1.34 -20.93 -3.63
CA PRO A 326 0.16 -21.59 -3.10
C PRO A 326 -0.46 -20.71 -2.02
N ALA A 327 -1.80 -20.62 -1.96
CA ALA A 327 -2.50 -19.95 -0.89
C ALA A 327 -1.90 -20.41 0.44
N THR A 328 -1.09 -19.55 1.06
CA THR A 328 -0.81 -19.70 2.46
C THR A 328 -2.18 -19.52 3.09
N PRO A 329 -2.77 -20.53 3.77
CA PRO A 329 -3.92 -20.25 4.61
C PRO A 329 -3.53 -19.06 5.50
N PRO A 330 -4.45 -18.14 5.86
CA PRO A 330 -4.13 -17.09 6.81
C PRO A 330 -3.40 -17.77 7.97
N ALA A 331 -2.13 -17.40 8.17
CA ALA A 331 -1.31 -18.03 9.17
C ALA A 331 -2.08 -17.87 10.47
N THR A 332 -2.46 -18.99 11.09
CA THR A 332 -3.05 -18.91 12.42
C THR A 332 -2.01 -18.21 13.29
N PRO A 333 -2.36 -17.14 14.01
CA PRO A 333 -1.40 -16.47 14.88
C PRO A 333 -0.70 -17.51 15.76
N LEU A 334 0.61 -17.39 15.94
CA LEU A 334 1.31 -18.26 16.87
C LEU A 334 0.69 -18.13 18.24
N GLY A 335 0.31 -19.25 18.84
CA GLY A 335 0.01 -19.27 20.25
C GLY A 335 1.30 -19.21 21.06
N ILE A 336 1.19 -18.84 22.33
CA ILE A 336 2.32 -18.82 23.27
C ILE A 336 3.10 -20.15 23.34
N ALA A 337 2.47 -21.29 23.01
CA ALA A 337 3.13 -22.60 23.00
C ALA A 337 4.11 -22.80 21.84
N ASP A 338 4.00 -21.99 20.78
CA ASP A 338 4.82 -22.08 19.58
C ASP A 338 5.99 -21.07 19.59
N LEU A 339 6.03 -20.17 20.57
CA LEU A 339 7.04 -19.11 20.66
C LEU A 339 8.40 -19.64 21.12
N GLN A 340 9.45 -19.09 20.53
CA GLN A 340 10.86 -19.36 20.84
C GLN A 340 11.54 -18.15 21.47
N PRO A 341 12.69 -18.35 22.17
CA PRO A 341 13.49 -17.24 22.69
C PRO A 341 13.82 -16.21 21.61
N GLY A 342 13.45 -14.95 21.85
CA GLY A 342 13.63 -13.82 20.93
C GLY A 342 12.45 -13.49 20.02
N ASP A 343 11.39 -14.31 19.98
CA ASP A 343 10.20 -14.06 19.14
C ASP A 343 9.36 -12.88 19.62
N LEU A 344 9.39 -12.61 20.94
CA LEU A 344 8.91 -11.37 21.53
C LEU A 344 10.07 -10.68 22.21
N TRP A 345 10.13 -9.36 22.05
CA TRP A 345 11.25 -8.57 22.54
C TRP A 345 10.76 -7.41 23.40
N VAL A 346 11.22 -7.33 24.65
CA VAL A 346 10.93 -6.20 25.53
C VAL A 346 11.80 -5.01 25.12
N SER A 347 11.20 -4.03 24.46
CA SER A 347 11.89 -2.84 23.96
C SER A 347 11.93 -1.71 24.99
N GLU A 348 10.89 -1.55 25.80
CA GLU A 348 10.74 -0.41 26.71
C GLU A 348 9.86 -0.78 27.92
N VAL A 349 10.14 -0.20 29.09
CA VAL A 349 9.32 -0.37 30.31
C VAL A 349 9.18 0.96 31.06
N MET A 350 8.02 1.20 31.68
CA MET A 350 7.77 2.35 32.56
C MET A 350 7.42 1.87 33.97
N PRO A 351 8.41 1.80 34.89
CA PRO A 351 8.15 1.40 36.27
C PRO A 351 7.53 2.52 37.13
N ASP A 352 7.97 3.77 36.95
CA ASP A 352 7.60 4.90 37.81
C ASP A 352 6.87 5.98 37.01
N PRO A 353 5.60 5.76 36.61
CA PRO A 353 4.81 6.77 35.92
C PRO A 353 4.57 7.99 36.82
N SER A 354 4.68 9.19 36.24
CA SER A 354 4.37 10.47 36.92
C SER A 354 2.94 10.97 36.66
N VAL A 355 2.32 10.48 35.58
CA VAL A 355 0.96 10.86 35.15
C VAL A 355 -0.15 10.06 35.82
N CYS A 356 0.17 8.86 36.31
CA CYS A 356 -0.71 7.97 37.05
C CYS A 356 -0.02 7.52 38.35
N SER A 357 -0.74 6.78 39.18
CA SER A 357 -0.09 5.95 40.19
C SER A 357 0.59 4.74 39.54
N ASP A 358 1.64 4.20 40.15
CA ASP A 358 2.32 2.96 39.71
C ASP A 358 1.34 1.79 39.60
N SER A 359 0.29 1.75 40.44
CA SER A 359 -0.76 0.73 40.37
C SER A 359 -1.63 0.77 39.12
N ASP A 360 -1.58 1.87 38.35
CA ASP A 360 -2.42 2.10 37.17
C ASP A 360 -1.62 2.45 35.90
N GLY A 361 -0.43 3.04 36.03
CA GLY A 361 0.33 3.62 34.92
C GLY A 361 1.59 2.89 34.53
N GLU A 362 1.96 1.81 35.22
CA GLU A 362 3.08 0.96 34.80
C GLU A 362 2.75 0.32 33.45
N TRP A 363 3.75 0.19 32.56
CA TRP A 363 3.56 -0.50 31.29
C TRP A 363 4.85 -1.13 30.76
N VAL A 364 4.68 -2.11 29.87
CA VAL A 364 5.73 -2.85 29.18
C VAL A 364 5.47 -2.78 27.68
N GLU A 365 6.48 -2.45 26.88
CA GLU A 365 6.42 -2.55 25.42
C GLU A 365 7.03 -3.88 24.94
N LEU A 366 6.30 -4.55 24.05
CA LEU A 366 6.77 -5.74 23.34
C LEU A 366 6.84 -5.46 21.83
N GLU A 367 7.92 -5.89 21.20
CA GLU A 367 8.07 -5.98 19.74
C GLU A 367 7.92 -7.44 19.31
N ASN A 368 7.03 -7.69 18.35
CA ASN A 368 6.91 -9.01 17.71
C ASN A 368 8.01 -9.20 16.66
N ARG A 369 8.79 -10.26 16.81
CA ARG A 369 9.88 -10.65 15.91
C ARG A 369 9.75 -12.08 15.40
N ALA A 370 8.58 -12.71 15.59
CA ALA A 370 8.33 -14.10 15.23
C ALA A 370 8.21 -14.34 13.71
N GLY A 371 8.17 -13.27 12.90
CA GLY A 371 7.96 -13.38 11.45
C GLY A 371 6.50 -13.66 11.06
N GLN A 372 5.57 -13.60 12.01
CA GLN A 372 4.12 -13.78 11.81
C GLN A 372 3.32 -13.19 12.98
N GLU A 373 1.99 -13.13 12.87
CA GLU A 373 1.12 -12.68 13.97
C GLU A 373 1.26 -13.59 15.20
N VAL A 374 1.17 -13.00 16.39
CA VAL A 374 1.26 -13.71 17.68
C VAL A 374 0.02 -13.42 18.52
N ASP A 375 -0.63 -14.45 19.04
CA ASP A 375 -1.66 -14.35 20.07
C ASP A 375 -1.00 -14.39 21.46
N LEU A 376 -1.07 -13.25 22.17
CA LEU A 376 -0.49 -13.05 23.49
C LEU A 376 -1.35 -13.65 24.62
N SER A 377 -2.48 -14.29 24.30
CA SER A 377 -3.39 -14.89 25.29
C SER A 377 -2.66 -15.89 26.19
N GLY A 378 -2.52 -15.53 27.46
CA GLY A 378 -1.81 -16.37 28.44
C GLY A 378 -0.30 -16.18 28.44
N LEU A 379 0.24 -15.14 27.79
CA LEU A 379 1.63 -14.74 27.98
C LEU A 379 1.85 -14.37 29.45
N HIS A 380 2.99 -14.78 30.00
CA HIS A 380 3.33 -14.62 31.41
C HIS A 380 4.46 -13.60 31.55
N LEU A 381 4.25 -12.62 32.43
CA LEU A 381 5.28 -11.69 32.88
C LEU A 381 5.64 -12.02 34.34
N GLU A 382 6.92 -12.03 34.70
CA GLU A 382 7.37 -12.32 36.06
C GLU A 382 8.41 -11.30 36.55
N ASP A 383 8.30 -10.88 37.82
CA ASP A 383 9.26 -9.97 38.48
C ASP A 383 10.33 -10.73 39.31
N GLU A 384 11.33 -10.02 39.84
CA GLU A 384 12.42 -10.59 40.66
C GLU A 384 11.91 -11.24 41.95
N SER A 385 10.70 -10.90 42.39
CA SER A 385 10.05 -11.43 43.59
C SER A 385 9.17 -12.67 43.31
N GLY A 386 9.05 -13.09 42.04
CA GLY A 386 8.23 -14.22 41.62
C GLY A 386 6.73 -13.92 41.51
N HIS A 387 6.33 -12.65 41.44
CA HIS A 387 4.96 -12.30 41.13
C HIS A 387 4.70 -12.43 39.63
N VAL A 388 3.53 -12.96 39.27
CA VAL A 388 3.18 -13.26 37.89
C VAL A 388 2.03 -12.37 37.40
N GLY A 389 2.27 -11.67 36.30
CA GLY A 389 1.30 -10.92 35.52
C GLY A 389 0.81 -11.74 34.32
N LEU A 390 -0.46 -12.12 34.29
CA LEU A 390 -1.07 -12.75 33.10
C LEU A 390 -1.55 -11.69 32.12
N VAL A 391 -1.14 -11.81 30.86
CA VAL A 391 -1.54 -10.89 29.79
C VAL A 391 -2.91 -11.26 29.24
N SER A 392 -3.79 -10.26 29.12
CA SER A 392 -5.11 -10.42 28.49
C SER A 392 -4.98 -10.67 26.99
N ALA A 393 -5.99 -11.33 26.40
CA ALA A 393 -5.98 -11.67 24.98
C ALA A 393 -5.75 -10.46 24.06
N ALA A 394 -4.76 -10.57 23.19
CA ALA A 394 -4.48 -9.65 22.09
C ALA A 394 -3.67 -10.37 21.01
N VAL A 395 -3.95 -10.06 19.75
CA VAL A 395 -3.16 -10.52 18.60
C VAL A 395 -2.34 -9.35 18.09
N ILE A 396 -1.05 -9.58 17.85
CA ILE A 396 -0.12 -8.55 17.40
C ILE A 396 0.53 -8.96 16.07
N ALA A 397 0.60 -8.02 15.12
CA ALA A 397 1.19 -8.25 13.82
C ALA A 397 2.71 -8.44 13.90
N ASP A 398 3.31 -9.07 12.89
CA ASP A 398 4.78 -9.16 12.78
C ASP A 398 5.41 -7.76 12.70
N GLY A 399 6.53 -7.57 13.41
CA GLY A 399 7.22 -6.29 13.51
C GLY A 399 6.50 -5.21 14.32
N ALA A 400 5.29 -5.47 14.84
CA ALA A 400 4.55 -4.49 15.62
C ALA A 400 5.18 -4.29 17.01
N ARG A 401 5.22 -3.03 17.48
CA ARG A 401 5.51 -2.65 18.86
C ARG A 401 4.20 -2.31 19.57
N VAL A 402 3.92 -2.98 20.68
CA VAL A 402 2.67 -2.83 21.41
C VAL A 402 2.88 -2.61 22.89
N ILE A 403 1.94 -1.90 23.51
CA ILE A 403 1.95 -1.59 24.93
C ILE A 403 1.05 -2.56 25.70
N LEU A 404 1.61 -3.14 26.76
CA LEU A 404 0.91 -3.87 27.80
C LEU A 404 0.83 -3.00 29.05
N GLY A 405 -0.37 -2.56 29.43
CA GLY A 405 -0.58 -1.72 30.60
C GLY A 405 -0.80 -2.54 31.87
N ARG A 406 -0.43 -2.00 33.02
CA ARG A 406 -0.88 -2.50 34.33
C ARG A 406 -2.33 -2.08 34.55
N GLY A 407 -3.25 -2.82 33.94
CA GLY A 407 -4.66 -2.46 33.87
C GLY A 407 -4.99 -1.47 32.74
N GLY A 408 -6.24 -1.00 32.71
CA GLY A 408 -6.79 -0.22 31.59
C GLY A 408 -6.98 1.27 31.87
N ALA A 409 -6.18 1.86 32.75
CA ALA A 409 -6.32 3.27 33.10
C ALA A 409 -5.91 4.18 31.93
N PRO A 410 -6.70 5.21 31.57
CA PRO A 410 -6.46 6.02 30.37
C PRO A 410 -5.45 7.16 30.59
N CYS A 411 -4.44 6.95 31.44
CA CYS A 411 -3.51 8.02 31.85
C CYS A 411 -2.08 7.84 31.33
N GLY A 412 -1.79 6.77 30.58
CA GLY A 412 -0.54 6.54 29.85
C GLY A 412 -0.76 6.25 28.36
N PRO A 413 0.20 5.63 27.65
CA PRO A 413 0.00 5.21 26.26
C PRO A 413 -1.16 4.21 26.14
N ALA A 414 -1.78 4.17 24.97
CA ALA A 414 -2.88 3.25 24.70
C ALA A 414 -2.37 1.80 24.71
N ALA A 415 -2.75 1.04 25.74
CA ALA A 415 -2.41 -0.36 25.85
C ALA A 415 -3.33 -1.24 25.00
N ILE A 416 -2.75 -2.15 24.21
CA ILE A 416 -3.53 -3.12 23.42
C ILE A 416 -4.04 -4.27 24.30
N ALA A 417 -3.32 -4.56 25.38
CA ALA A 417 -3.63 -5.57 26.37
C ALA A 417 -3.15 -5.12 27.74
N THR A 418 -3.55 -5.86 28.77
CA THR A 418 -3.19 -5.57 30.16
C THR A 418 -2.54 -6.78 30.80
N PHE A 419 -1.62 -6.57 31.73
CA PHE A 419 -1.17 -7.61 32.65
C PHE A 419 -1.81 -7.42 34.03
N SER A 420 -2.06 -8.53 34.72
CA SER A 420 -2.74 -8.48 36.02
C SER A 420 -1.94 -7.74 37.09
N SER A 421 -2.64 -7.04 37.99
CA SER A 421 -2.06 -6.26 39.10
C SER A 421 -1.26 -7.05 40.13
N ALA A 422 -1.21 -8.38 40.00
CA ALA A 422 -0.32 -9.23 40.78
C ALA A 422 1.17 -8.89 40.55
N LEU A 423 1.53 -8.43 39.34
CA LEU A 423 2.86 -7.92 39.02
C LEU A 423 2.96 -6.42 39.34
N SER A 424 4.13 -5.97 39.79
CA SER A 424 4.54 -4.57 39.86
C SER A 424 5.96 -4.45 39.32
N LEU A 425 6.26 -3.36 38.62
CA LEU A 425 7.61 -3.02 38.20
C LEU A 425 8.27 -2.17 39.30
N ASN A 426 9.25 -2.70 40.02
CA ASN A 426 9.80 -1.99 41.19
C ASN A 426 10.73 -0.82 40.81
N ASN A 427 10.42 0.38 41.32
CA ASN A 427 11.18 1.60 41.02
C ASN A 427 12.61 1.59 41.59
N ALA A 428 12.85 0.83 42.66
CA ALA A 428 14.16 0.70 43.31
C ALA A 428 15.04 -0.42 42.71
N GLY A 429 14.65 -0.94 41.54
CA GLY A 429 15.33 -2.00 40.82
C GLY A 429 14.56 -3.31 40.82
N ASP A 430 14.49 -3.91 39.64
CA ASP A 430 13.78 -5.17 39.38
C ASP A 430 14.38 -5.85 38.15
N THR A 431 13.90 -7.06 37.85
CA THR A 431 14.06 -7.71 36.55
C THR A 431 12.71 -8.19 36.07
N LEU A 432 12.39 -7.94 34.80
CA LEU A 432 11.21 -8.51 34.16
C LEU A 432 11.62 -9.68 33.25
N TRP A 433 10.93 -10.81 33.41
CA TRP A 433 11.00 -11.95 32.49
C TRP A 433 9.68 -12.12 31.75
N VAL A 434 9.78 -12.47 30.46
CA VAL A 434 8.65 -12.82 29.61
C VAL A 434 8.70 -14.31 29.33
N TYR A 435 7.68 -15.04 29.78
CA TYR A 435 7.54 -16.47 29.53
C TYR A 435 6.35 -16.76 28.62
N ALA A 436 6.53 -17.73 27.73
CA ALA A 436 5.49 -18.31 26.91
C ALA A 436 5.51 -19.83 27.09
N ASP A 437 4.41 -20.39 27.62
CA ASP A 437 4.29 -21.81 27.98
C ASP A 437 5.50 -22.39 28.77
N GLY A 438 6.03 -21.60 29.71
CA GLY A 438 7.19 -21.97 30.53
C GLY A 438 8.56 -21.81 29.87
N THR A 439 8.61 -21.40 28.59
CA THR A 439 9.85 -21.03 27.90
C THR A 439 10.16 -19.56 28.15
N LEU A 440 11.39 -19.25 28.55
CA LEU A 440 11.85 -17.85 28.66
C LEU A 440 12.04 -17.27 27.27
N ILE A 441 11.25 -16.25 26.93
CA ILE A 441 11.27 -15.61 25.62
C ILE A 441 12.26 -14.45 25.59
N ASP A 442 12.18 -13.55 26.57
CA ASP A 442 13.09 -12.41 26.72
C ASP A 442 13.08 -11.90 28.16
N GLN A 443 14.04 -11.03 28.49
CA GLN A 443 14.18 -10.41 29.80
C GLN A 443 14.86 -9.04 29.70
N THR A 444 14.60 -8.18 30.68
CA THR A 444 15.28 -6.89 30.81
C THR A 444 16.68 -7.01 31.42
N GLY A 445 16.92 -8.04 32.23
CA GLY A 445 17.99 -7.97 33.23
C GLY A 445 17.67 -6.94 34.33
N ARG A 446 18.51 -6.89 35.35
CA ARG A 446 18.20 -6.10 36.56
C ARG A 446 18.49 -4.62 36.37
N TRP A 447 17.47 -3.76 36.43
CA TRP A 447 17.69 -2.31 36.52
C TRP A 447 18.00 -1.90 37.97
N SER A 448 18.75 -0.80 38.14
CA SER A 448 19.15 -0.32 39.47
C SER A 448 18.12 0.59 40.12
N SER A 449 17.41 1.37 39.30
CA SER A 449 16.40 2.34 39.69
C SER A 449 15.66 2.81 38.44
N SER A 450 14.45 3.34 38.59
CA SER A 450 13.76 4.14 37.57
C SER A 450 13.68 5.62 37.97
N THR A 451 13.63 6.50 36.97
CA THR A 451 13.39 7.93 37.15
C THR A 451 11.88 8.20 37.03
N PRO A 452 11.23 8.92 37.97
CA PRO A 452 9.81 9.24 37.86
C PRO A 452 9.47 9.95 36.55
N GLY A 453 8.49 9.42 35.82
CA GLY A 453 8.03 9.91 34.52
C GLY A 453 8.97 9.60 33.36
N THR A 454 9.90 8.66 33.50
CA THR A 454 10.87 8.29 32.45
C THR A 454 10.95 6.78 32.31
N SER A 455 10.69 6.28 31.11
CA SER A 455 10.83 4.86 30.80
C SER A 455 12.30 4.45 30.65
N LEU A 456 12.54 3.17 30.89
CA LEU A 456 13.77 2.49 30.55
C LEU A 456 13.62 1.86 29.18
N GLN A 457 14.53 2.16 28.28
CA GLN A 457 14.57 1.64 26.92
C GLN A 457 15.78 0.74 26.74
N ARG A 458 15.60 -0.35 26.00
CA ARG A 458 16.70 -1.23 25.63
C ARG A 458 17.62 -0.57 24.61
N ASP A 459 18.92 -0.59 24.87
CA ASP A 459 19.99 -0.16 23.96
C ASP A 459 21.04 -1.29 23.84
N GLY A 460 21.00 -2.01 22.72
CA GLY A 460 21.81 -3.20 22.50
C GLY A 460 21.58 -4.26 23.58
N ALA A 461 22.61 -4.53 24.40
CA ALA A 461 22.54 -5.45 25.54
C ALA A 461 22.27 -4.75 26.90
N GLY A 462 22.15 -3.41 26.91
CA GLY A 462 21.91 -2.59 28.08
C GLY A 462 20.56 -1.89 28.07
N TRP A 463 20.35 -1.01 29.05
CA TRP A 463 19.15 -0.20 29.23
C TRP A 463 19.52 1.23 29.60
N CYS A 464 18.77 2.19 29.10
CA CYS A 464 18.95 3.62 29.39
C CYS A 464 17.62 4.36 29.49
N ASP A 465 17.66 5.54 30.09
CA ASP A 465 16.49 6.42 30.23
C ASP A 465 16.11 7.00 28.86
N ALA A 466 14.82 7.00 28.55
CA ALA A 466 14.27 7.66 27.36
C ALA A 466 14.60 9.17 27.34
N ILE A 467 14.83 9.70 26.15
CA ILE A 467 15.21 11.12 25.95
C ILE A 467 14.25 11.90 25.07
N THR A 468 13.18 11.30 24.54
CA THR A 468 12.11 12.01 23.83
C THR A 468 10.92 12.27 24.75
N PRO A 469 10.39 13.51 24.77
CA PRO A 469 9.16 13.81 25.49
C PRO A 469 7.94 13.06 24.93
N PHE A 470 7.19 12.39 25.81
CA PHE A 470 5.88 11.80 25.58
C PHE A 470 4.85 12.45 26.51
N GLY A 471 4.16 13.47 26.01
CA GLY A 471 3.28 14.28 26.87
C GLY A 471 4.08 15.02 27.95
N SER A 472 3.82 14.71 29.22
CA SER A 472 4.58 15.21 30.38
C SER A 472 5.66 14.23 30.88
N GLU A 473 5.83 13.10 30.20
CA GLU A 473 6.80 12.04 30.53
C GLU A 473 7.88 11.94 29.44
N TRP A 474 8.79 10.98 29.59
CA TRP A 474 9.83 10.64 28.63
C TRP A 474 9.69 9.17 28.26
N ALA A 475 9.33 8.89 27.01
CA ALA A 475 9.11 7.55 26.47
C ALA A 475 8.96 7.55 24.94
N THR A 476 9.01 6.36 24.32
CA THR A 476 8.79 6.17 22.87
C THR A 476 7.77 5.06 22.55
N PRO A 477 6.58 5.03 23.17
CA PRO A 477 5.64 3.94 22.96
C PRO A 477 5.22 3.82 21.49
N GLY A 478 5.40 2.63 20.92
CA GLY A 478 5.16 2.27 19.52
C GLY A 478 6.23 2.76 18.55
N ALA A 479 7.25 3.47 19.01
CA ALA A 479 8.31 4.06 18.19
C ALA A 479 9.67 3.40 18.49
N PRO A 480 10.70 3.61 17.64
CA PRO A 480 12.06 3.19 17.97
C PRO A 480 12.57 3.90 19.23
N ASN A 481 13.29 3.14 20.06
CA ASN A 481 13.99 3.65 21.24
C ASN A 481 14.98 4.75 20.83
N ASP A 482 15.17 5.74 21.69
CA ASP A 482 15.96 6.93 21.43
C ASP A 482 17.16 7.10 22.37
N CYS A 483 17.28 6.24 23.37
CA CYS A 483 18.40 6.22 24.28
C CYS A 483 19.54 5.36 23.70
N GLY A 484 20.78 5.74 24.01
CA GLY A 484 21.96 5.12 23.41
C GLY A 484 22.29 5.73 22.05
N GLY A 485 23.59 5.97 21.80
CA GLY A 485 24.07 6.63 20.57
C GLY A 485 24.38 5.68 19.43
#